data_AF-A0A534NZI2-F1
#
_entry.id   AF-A0A534NZI2-F1
#
_cell.length_a   1.000
_cell.length_b   1.000
_cell.length_c   1.000
_cell.angle_alpha   90.00
_cell.angle_beta   90.00
_cell.angle_gamma   90.00
#
_symmetry.space_group_name_H-M   'P 1'
#
loop_
_entity.id
_entity.type
_entity.pdbx_description
1 polymer ?
#
loop_
_entity_poly.entity_id
_entity_poly.type
_entity_poly.pdbx_seq_one_letter_code
_entity_poly.pdbx_strand_id
1 'polypeptide(L)'
;MLKICPVCRRTWSGGRDCPRCGEGHPLIDVAQPQGRKTFLRDRELAAAIRGYYGARTGMLIAFWGLLVGLVLALFLWRKAMLAPAGHQVALIAAAGVCALVPFVVAVVLANRVVRRFSRGCIGRAPGPSDIRIARSDEPARTT
;
A
#
# COMPACT_ATOMS: atom_id res chain seq x y z
N MET A 1 9.30 6.92 -3.18
CA MET A 1 9.94 5.91 -2.31
C MET A 1 10.10 6.52 -0.93
N LEU A 2 9.99 5.76 0.15
CA LEU A 2 10.08 6.33 1.50
C LEU A 2 11.56 6.49 1.88
N LYS A 3 11.99 7.72 2.10
CA LYS A 3 13.34 8.02 2.58
C LYS A 3 13.29 8.62 3.97
N ILE A 4 14.31 8.37 4.79
CA ILE A 4 14.42 8.87 6.15
C ILE A 4 15.63 9.79 6.26
N CYS A 5 15.46 10.93 6.94
CA CYS A 5 16.58 11.79 7.30
C CYS A 5 17.30 11.22 8.53
N PRO A 6 18.64 11.05 8.51
CA PRO A 6 19.39 10.51 9.65
C PRO A 6 19.39 11.42 10.88
N VAL A 7 19.21 12.73 10.70
CA VAL A 7 19.28 13.73 11.76
C VAL A 7 17.91 13.91 12.44
N CYS A 8 16.90 14.33 11.66
CA CYS A 8 15.58 14.63 12.23
C CYS A 8 14.65 13.42 12.33
N ARG A 9 15.07 12.24 11.84
CA ARG A 9 14.31 10.96 11.82
C ARG A 9 12.92 11.04 11.18
N ARG A 10 12.64 12.06 10.37
CA ARG A 10 11.38 12.19 9.63
C ARG A 10 11.43 11.41 8.31
N THR A 11 10.27 10.90 7.90
CA THR A 11 10.06 10.21 6.62
C THR A 11 9.59 11.19 5.54
N TRP A 12 10.09 11.01 4.33
CA TRP A 12 9.75 11.84 3.16
C TRP A 12 9.50 10.96 1.93
N SER A 13 8.67 11.43 1.01
CA SER A 13 8.26 10.70 -0.20
C SER A 13 9.21 10.87 -1.40
N GLY A 14 10.20 11.77 -1.31
CA GLY A 14 11.17 12.10 -2.37
C GLY A 14 12.23 13.12 -1.90
N GLY A 15 13.12 13.54 -2.81
CA GLY A 15 14.22 14.48 -2.53
C GLY A 15 15.59 13.80 -2.33
N ARG A 16 16.68 14.57 -2.51
CA ARG A 16 18.05 14.15 -2.15
C ARG A 16 18.40 14.59 -0.73
N ASP A 17 18.06 15.83 -0.38
CA ASP A 17 18.38 16.45 0.91
C ASP A 17 17.13 16.76 1.72
N CYS A 18 17.26 16.68 3.05
CA CYS A 18 16.12 16.91 3.93
C CYS A 18 15.75 18.40 3.91
N PRO A 19 14.53 18.78 3.50
CA PRO A 19 14.15 20.19 3.39
C PRO A 19 14.08 20.90 4.74
N ARG A 20 14.14 20.15 5.85
CA ARG A 20 14.17 20.69 7.21
C ARG A 20 15.57 20.85 7.79
N CYS A 21 16.51 19.97 7.42
CA CYS A 21 17.88 20.03 7.91
C CYS A 21 18.79 20.82 6.96
N GLY A 22 18.34 21.12 5.73
CA GLY A 22 19.11 21.84 4.71
C GLY A 22 19.95 20.91 3.83
N GLU A 23 20.74 21.52 2.95
CA GLU A 23 21.70 20.81 2.10
C GLU A 23 22.81 20.15 2.93
N GLY A 24 23.22 18.93 2.56
CA GLY A 24 24.27 18.18 3.28
C GLY A 24 23.75 17.06 4.18
N HIS A 25 22.42 16.89 4.27
CA HIS A 25 21.80 15.77 4.97
C HIS A 25 21.01 14.87 4.01
N PRO A 26 21.71 13.94 3.32
CA PRO A 26 21.08 13.10 2.32
C PRO A 26 20.04 12.20 2.97
N LEU A 27 18.84 12.15 2.37
CA LEU A 27 17.83 11.20 2.81
C LEU A 27 18.24 9.78 2.42
N ILE A 28 18.21 8.90 3.41
CA ILE A 28 18.57 7.51 3.26
C ILE A 28 17.35 6.75 2.80
N ASP A 29 17.47 6.05 1.67
CA ASP A 29 16.40 5.20 1.16
C ASP A 29 16.33 3.92 1.98
N VAL A 30 15.16 3.65 2.54
CA VAL A 30 14.90 2.46 3.35
C VAL A 30 14.89 1.20 2.48
N ALA A 31 14.67 1.35 1.17
CA ALA A 31 14.76 0.25 0.22
C ALA A 31 16.20 -0.24 0.00
N GLN A 32 17.21 0.60 0.27
CA GLN A 32 18.61 0.22 0.12
C GLN A 32 19.11 -0.63 1.31
N PRO A 33 19.98 -1.62 1.06
CA PRO A 33 20.47 -2.53 2.11
C PRO A 33 21.19 -1.80 3.27
N GLN A 34 21.83 -0.67 2.98
CA GLN A 34 22.55 0.16 3.96
C GLN A 34 21.57 0.89 4.90
N GLY A 35 20.53 1.54 4.37
CA GLY A 35 19.49 2.17 5.18
C GLY A 35 18.68 1.15 5.99
N ARG A 36 18.48 -0.05 5.42
CA ARG A 36 17.75 -1.12 6.09
C ARG A 36 18.43 -1.59 7.38
N LYS A 37 19.76 -1.71 7.42
CA LYS A 37 20.48 -2.19 8.60
C LYS A 37 20.48 -1.18 9.75
N THR A 38 20.55 0.12 9.43
CA THR A 38 20.69 1.18 10.43
C THR A 38 19.36 1.60 11.05
N PHE A 39 18.29 1.70 10.25
CA PHE A 39 17.00 2.25 10.70
C PHE A 39 15.94 1.20 11.05
N LEU A 40 16.04 -0.06 10.58
CA LEU A 40 15.13 -1.12 11.05
C LEU A 40 15.50 -1.68 12.44
N ARG A 41 16.56 -1.16 13.06
CA ARG A 41 16.93 -1.53 14.44
C ARG A 41 15.92 -0.97 15.45
N ASP A 42 15.33 0.20 15.16
CA ASP A 42 14.21 0.76 15.90
C ASP A 42 12.91 0.01 15.55
N ARG A 43 12.40 -0.77 16.51
CA ARG A 43 11.21 -1.63 16.31
C ARG A 43 9.98 -0.87 15.86
N GLU A 44 9.76 0.35 16.36
CA GLU A 44 8.61 1.18 16.00
C GLU A 44 8.67 1.66 14.55
N LEU A 45 9.84 2.12 14.12
CA LEU A 45 10.06 2.61 12.75
C LEU A 45 9.94 1.45 11.75
N ALA A 46 10.52 0.29 12.09
CA ALA A 46 10.39 -0.93 11.29
C ALA A 46 8.94 -1.43 11.22
N ALA A 47 8.13 -1.21 12.25
CA ALA A 47 6.71 -1.56 12.26
C ALA A 47 5.92 -0.64 11.33
N ALA A 48 6.11 0.69 11.43
CA ALA A 48 5.45 1.67 10.57
C ALA A 48 5.74 1.43 9.08
N ILE A 49 7.02 1.20 8.74
CA ILE A 49 7.44 0.90 7.36
C ILE A 49 6.75 -0.37 6.84
N ARG A 50 6.77 -1.46 7.63
CA ARG A 50 6.08 -2.71 7.26
C ARG A 50 4.58 -2.52 7.07
N GLY A 51 3.95 -1.66 7.87
CA GLY A 51 2.54 -1.27 7.70
C GLY A 51 2.27 -0.62 6.34
N TYR A 52 3.06 0.38 5.94
CA TYR A 52 2.90 1.05 4.64
C TYR A 52 3.09 0.10 3.45
N TYR A 53 4.13 -0.74 3.48
CA TYR A 53 4.33 -1.73 2.42
C TYR A 53 3.23 -2.79 2.41
N GLY A 54 2.79 -3.26 3.59
CA GLY A 54 1.68 -4.19 3.72
C GLY A 54 0.37 -3.64 3.17
N ALA A 55 0.05 -2.38 3.45
CA ALA A 55 -1.11 -1.69 2.90
C ALA A 55 -1.04 -1.56 1.37
N ARG A 56 0.12 -1.19 0.82
CA ARG A 56 0.33 -1.07 -0.63
C ARG A 56 0.20 -2.42 -1.34
N THR A 57 0.79 -3.48 -0.77
CA THR A 57 0.66 -4.83 -1.29
C THR A 57 -0.79 -5.33 -1.19
N GLY A 58 -1.50 -5.05 -0.09
CA GLY A 58 -2.91 -5.36 0.05
C GLY A 58 -3.78 -4.68 -1.00
N MET A 59 -3.53 -3.41 -1.28
CA MET A 59 -4.23 -2.66 -2.33
C MET A 59 -4.01 -3.27 -3.73
N LEU A 60 -2.76 -3.67 -4.05
CA LEU A 60 -2.45 -4.32 -5.33
C LEU A 60 -3.15 -5.68 -5.46
N ILE A 61 -3.21 -6.47 -4.39
CA ILE A 61 -3.90 -7.78 -4.39
C ILE A 61 -5.40 -7.59 -4.65
N ALA A 62 -6.04 -6.66 -3.95
CA ALA A 62 -7.46 -6.36 -4.13
C ALA A 62 -7.75 -5.86 -5.56
N PHE A 63 -6.89 -4.99 -6.10
CA PHE A 63 -6.99 -4.50 -7.47
C PHE A 63 -6.90 -5.62 -8.50
N TRP A 64 -5.94 -6.54 -8.33
CA TRP A 64 -5.82 -7.72 -9.19
C TRP A 64 -7.06 -8.62 -9.15
N GLY A 65 -7.64 -8.83 -7.97
CA GLY A 65 -8.88 -9.61 -7.83
C GLY A 65 -10.06 -8.99 -8.58
N LEU A 66 -10.19 -7.66 -8.50
CA LEU A 66 -11.23 -6.93 -9.24
C LEU A 66 -11.01 -7.03 -10.75
N LEU A 67 -9.77 -6.87 -11.21
CA LEU A 67 -9.44 -6.90 -12.64
C LEU A 67 -9.68 -8.29 -13.24
N VAL A 68 -9.22 -9.36 -12.56
CA VAL A 68 -9.45 -10.74 -13.01
C VAL A 68 -10.95 -11.08 -12.98
N GLY A 69 -11.65 -10.70 -11.92
CA GLY A 69 -13.10 -10.94 -11.82
C GLY A 69 -13.88 -10.24 -12.92
N LEU A 70 -13.55 -8.98 -13.21
CA LEU A 70 -14.18 -8.21 -14.28
C LEU A 70 -13.93 -8.84 -15.67
N VAL A 71 -12.68 -9.24 -15.95
CA VAL A 71 -12.33 -9.87 -17.23
C VAL A 71 -13.10 -11.18 -17.43
N LEU A 72 -13.18 -12.03 -16.40
CA LEU A 72 -13.94 -13.28 -16.47
C LEU A 72 -15.45 -13.03 -16.62
N ALA A 73 -16.00 -12.06 -15.89
CA ALA A 73 -17.40 -11.69 -16.00
C ALA A 73 -17.76 -11.20 -17.41
N LEU A 74 -16.95 -10.30 -17.99
CA LEU A 74 -17.15 -9.81 -19.35
C LEU A 74 -17.02 -10.91 -20.40
N PHE A 75 -16.07 -11.83 -20.21
CA PHE A 75 -15.90 -12.98 -21.11
C PHE A 75 -17.13 -13.91 -21.09
N LEU A 76 -17.62 -14.26 -19.90
CA LEU A 76 -18.80 -15.11 -19.73
C LEU A 76 -20.08 -14.40 -20.19
N TRP A 77 -20.20 -13.10 -19.95
CA TRP A 77 -21.31 -12.29 -20.45
C TRP A 77 -21.35 -12.28 -21.98
N ARG A 78 -20.19 -12.06 -22.63
CA ARG A 78 -20.09 -12.14 -24.09
C ARG A 78 -20.47 -13.53 -24.61
N LYS A 79 -20.07 -14.59 -23.93
CA LYS A 79 -20.46 -15.97 -24.26
C LYS A 79 -21.96 -16.20 -24.08
N ALA A 80 -22.57 -15.64 -23.04
CA ALA A 80 -24.00 -15.74 -22.80
C ALA A 80 -24.82 -15.11 -23.94
N MET A 81 -24.38 -13.97 -24.47
CA MET A 81 -25.05 -13.28 -25.58
C MET A 81 -24.99 -14.03 -26.91
N LEU A 82 -24.03 -14.95 -27.06
CA LEU A 82 -23.84 -15.76 -28.27
C LEU A 82 -24.37 -17.20 -28.10
N ALA A 83 -24.90 -17.54 -26.91
CA ALA A 83 -25.32 -18.90 -26.59
C ALA A 83 -26.75 -19.20 -27.08
N PRO A 84 -27.02 -20.42 -27.58
CA PRO A 84 -28.37 -20.84 -27.92
C PRO A 84 -29.29 -20.87 -26.69
N ALA A 85 -30.60 -20.68 -26.94
CA ALA A 85 -31.63 -20.62 -25.91
C ALA A 85 -31.57 -21.85 -24.98
N GLY A 86 -31.29 -21.59 -23.69
CA GLY A 86 -31.15 -22.61 -22.65
C GLY A 86 -29.92 -22.44 -21.75
N HIS A 87 -28.77 -22.06 -22.31
CA HIS A 87 -27.52 -21.92 -21.54
C HIS A 87 -27.23 -20.48 -21.09
N GLN A 88 -27.98 -19.51 -21.63
CA GLN A 88 -27.78 -18.08 -21.40
C GLN A 88 -27.94 -17.71 -19.91
N VAL A 89 -28.94 -18.24 -19.23
CA VAL A 89 -29.19 -17.97 -17.80
C VAL A 89 -28.04 -18.48 -16.92
N ALA A 90 -27.54 -19.69 -17.20
CA ALA A 90 -26.42 -20.27 -16.47
C ALA A 90 -25.12 -19.46 -16.68
N LEU A 91 -24.86 -18.99 -17.90
CA LEU A 91 -23.68 -18.17 -18.22
C LEU A 91 -23.75 -16.77 -17.60
N ILE A 92 -24.94 -16.17 -17.53
CA ILE A 92 -25.14 -14.87 -16.84
C ILE A 92 -24.94 -15.02 -15.33
N ALA A 93 -25.49 -16.08 -14.73
CA ALA A 93 -25.26 -16.38 -13.32
C ALA A 93 -23.77 -16.61 -13.03
N ALA A 94 -23.08 -17.38 -13.88
CA ALA A 94 -21.64 -17.61 -13.77
C ALA A 94 -20.85 -16.30 -13.91
N ALA A 95 -21.24 -15.39 -14.81
CA ALA A 95 -20.60 -14.08 -14.95
C ALA A 95 -20.72 -13.24 -13.67
N GLY A 96 -21.89 -13.25 -13.02
CA GLY A 96 -22.09 -12.58 -11.73
C GLY A 96 -21.21 -13.15 -10.62
N VAL A 97 -21.12 -14.49 -10.53
CA VAL A 97 -20.23 -15.17 -9.58
C VAL A 97 -18.76 -14.83 -9.85
N CYS A 98 -18.34 -14.84 -11.11
CA CYS A 98 -16.98 -14.49 -11.51
C CYS A 98 -16.63 -13.02 -11.26
N ALA A 99 -17.61 -12.10 -11.26
CA ALA A 99 -17.35 -10.71 -10.86
C ALA A 99 -17.10 -10.58 -9.35
N LEU A 100 -17.87 -11.32 -8.53
CA LEU A 100 -17.88 -11.14 -7.09
C LEU A 100 -16.82 -11.96 -6.37
N VAL A 101 -16.67 -13.24 -6.72
CA VAL A 101 -15.85 -14.20 -5.95
C VAL A 101 -14.35 -13.83 -5.96
N PRO A 102 -13.72 -13.54 -7.11
CA PRO A 102 -12.30 -13.17 -7.14
C PRO A 102 -12.01 -11.89 -6.35
N PHE A 103 -12.94 -10.93 -6.39
CA PHE A 103 -12.84 -9.70 -5.60
C PHE A 103 -12.90 -10.00 -4.10
N VAL A 104 -13.90 -10.76 -3.64
CA VAL A 104 -14.04 -11.12 -2.23
C VAL A 104 -12.83 -11.92 -1.73
N VAL A 105 -12.36 -12.90 -2.50
CA VAL A 105 -11.17 -13.68 -2.17
C VAL A 105 -9.94 -12.78 -2.07
N ALA A 106 -9.76 -11.85 -3.01
CA ALA A 106 -8.65 -10.91 -3.00
C ALA A 106 -8.71 -9.95 -1.81
N VAL A 107 -9.89 -9.46 -1.43
CA VAL A 107 -10.07 -8.63 -0.22
C VAL A 107 -9.71 -9.42 1.04
N VAL A 108 -10.15 -10.68 1.15
CA VAL A 108 -9.80 -11.54 2.29
C VAL A 108 -8.29 -11.79 2.35
N LEU A 109 -7.66 -12.08 1.20
CA LEU A 109 -6.22 -12.30 1.10
C LEU A 109 -5.44 -11.01 1.43
N ALA A 110 -5.87 -9.87 0.92
CA ALA A 110 -5.30 -8.56 1.22
C ALA A 110 -5.38 -8.26 2.72
N ASN A 111 -6.53 -8.49 3.35
CA ASN A 111 -6.71 -8.30 4.79
C ASN A 111 -5.80 -9.24 5.61
N ARG A 112 -5.64 -10.50 5.18
CA ARG A 112 -4.68 -11.43 5.81
C ARG A 112 -3.23 -10.96 5.66
N VAL A 113 -2.85 -10.46 4.48
CA VAL A 113 -1.50 -9.93 4.22
C VAL A 113 -1.26 -8.69 5.09
N VAL A 114 -2.17 -7.71 5.07
CA VAL A 114 -2.08 -6.49 5.89
C VAL A 114 -1.97 -6.86 7.37
N ARG A 115 -2.82 -7.76 7.88
CA ARG A 115 -2.76 -8.22 9.27
C ARG A 115 -1.43 -8.91 9.61
N ARG A 116 -0.88 -9.70 8.68
CA ARG A 116 0.43 -10.36 8.88
C ARG A 116 1.56 -9.33 8.97
N PHE A 117 1.52 -8.28 8.17
CA PHE A 117 2.48 -7.17 8.23
C PHE A 117 2.24 -6.23 9.42
N SER A 118 0.99 -6.08 9.86
CA SER A 118 0.59 -5.20 10.96
C SER A 118 0.67 -5.85 12.35
N ARG A 119 0.96 -7.16 12.46
CA ARG A 119 1.10 -7.87 13.76
C ARG A 119 2.08 -7.20 14.74
N GLY A 120 3.04 -6.42 14.25
CA GLY A 120 3.96 -5.62 15.08
C GLY A 120 3.51 -4.18 15.38
N CYS A 121 2.38 -3.74 14.81
CA CYS A 121 1.77 -2.40 14.98
C CYS A 121 0.46 -2.44 15.78
N ILE A 122 0.00 -3.61 16.20
CA ILE A 122 -1.25 -3.80 16.96
C ILE A 122 -1.02 -3.24 18.38
N GLY A 123 -1.14 -1.93 18.53
CA GLY A 123 -0.93 -1.25 19.80
C GLY A 123 -0.88 0.27 19.67
N ARG A 124 -0.44 0.81 18.52
CA ARG A 124 -0.50 2.25 18.25
C ARG A 124 -0.57 2.49 16.74
N ALA A 125 -1.73 2.89 16.24
CA ALA A 125 -1.77 3.65 15.00
C ALA A 125 -1.02 4.96 15.29
N PRO A 126 -0.07 5.40 14.44
CA PRO A 126 0.56 6.70 14.62
C PRO A 126 -0.55 7.76 14.68
N GLY A 127 -0.66 8.43 15.82
CA GLY A 127 -1.67 9.43 16.03
C GLY A 127 -1.40 10.65 15.14
N PRO A 128 -2.36 11.59 15.03
CA PRO A 128 -2.13 12.87 14.35
C PRO A 128 -0.88 13.61 14.85
N SER A 129 -0.51 13.41 16.13
CA SER A 129 0.71 13.93 16.75
C SER A 129 2.01 13.29 16.23
N ASP A 130 1.93 12.04 15.78
CA ASP A 130 3.07 11.26 15.27
C ASP A 130 3.28 11.55 13.78
N ILE A 131 2.19 11.91 13.07
CA ILE A 131 2.19 12.38 11.68
C ILE A 131 2.49 13.89 11.66
N ARG A 132 3.73 14.28 11.94
CA ARG A 132 4.17 15.66 11.73
C ARG A 132 4.40 15.94 10.24
N ILE A 133 3.31 16.29 9.55
CA ILE A 133 3.36 16.94 8.23
C ILE A 133 4.22 18.20 8.39
N ALA A 134 5.23 18.36 7.53
CA ALA A 134 5.99 19.60 7.51
C ALA A 134 5.01 20.72 7.16
N ARG A 135 4.79 21.64 8.11
CA ARG A 135 4.01 22.86 7.86
C ARG A 135 4.73 23.59 6.72
N SER A 136 4.03 23.84 5.63
CA SER A 136 4.60 24.41 4.40
C SER A 136 5.14 25.82 4.57
N ASP A 137 4.87 26.48 5.70
CA ASP A 137 5.07 27.92 5.86
C ASP A 137 5.84 28.21 7.15
N GLU A 138 7.17 28.09 7.11
CA GLU A 138 8.01 28.92 7.98
C GLU A 138 9.38 29.14 7.30
N PRO A 139 9.65 30.34 6.74
CA PRO A 139 10.94 30.62 6.14
C PRO A 139 12.03 30.57 7.21
N ALA A 140 13.11 29.86 6.87
CA ALA A 140 14.28 29.68 7.72
C ALA A 140 14.78 31.02 8.26
N ARG A 141 14.70 31.20 9.59
CA ARG A 141 15.43 32.28 10.26
C ARG A 141 16.90 31.91 10.29
N THR A 142 17.68 32.69 9.56
CA THR A 142 19.13 32.79 9.65
C THR A 142 19.54 33.30 11.03
N THR A 143 20.35 32.53 11.73
CA THR A 143 21.35 33.01 12.70
C THR A 143 22.52 32.04 12.69
#